data_AF-F6GYD1-F1
#
_entry.id   AF-F6GYD1-F1
#
_cell.length_a   1.000
_cell.length_b   1.000
_cell.length_c   1.000
_cell.angle_alpha   90.00
_cell.angle_beta   90.00
_cell.angle_gamma   90.00
#
_symmetry.space_group_name_H-M   'P 1'
#
loop_
_entity.id
_entity.type
_entity.pdbx_description
1 polymer ?
#
loop_
_entity_poly.entity_id
_entity_poly.type
_entity_poly.pdbx_seq_one_letter_code
_entity_poly.pdbx_strand_id
1 'polypeptide(L)'
;MKVFLLQILVFQLFGGGIHCQASTSRHTFVVREASYTRLCSTKDILTVNGQFPGPTIYAMKGETIIVDVYNRGKENVTIHWYKLSLTSHFKIVHDFIFLYVDHITFSY
;
A
#
# COMPACT_ATOMS: atom_id res chain seq x y z
N MET A 1 -25.03 -22.59 39.20
CA MET A 1 -23.77 -22.73 38.43
C MET A 1 -23.99 -23.19 36.98
N LYS A 2 -24.76 -24.26 36.71
CA LYS A 2 -25.00 -24.80 35.35
C LYS A 2 -25.68 -23.84 34.35
N VAL A 3 -26.68 -23.06 34.78
CA VAL A 3 -27.40 -22.09 33.92
C VAL A 3 -26.52 -20.91 33.52
N PHE A 4 -25.64 -20.48 34.43
CA PHE A 4 -24.68 -19.40 34.18
C PHE A 4 -23.63 -19.80 33.12
N LEU A 5 -23.17 -21.05 33.17
CA LEU A 5 -22.28 -21.62 32.15
C LEU A 5 -22.95 -21.70 30.78
N LEU A 6 -24.25 -22.03 30.73
CA LEU A 6 -25.01 -22.07 29.48
C LEU A 6 -25.13 -20.68 28.83
N GLN A 7 -25.33 -19.64 29.64
CA GLN A 7 -25.40 -18.25 29.14
C GLN A 7 -24.05 -17.75 28.58
N ILE A 8 -22.93 -18.11 29.21
CA ILE A 8 -21.59 -17.79 28.69
C ILE A 8 -21.35 -18.52 27.35
N LEU A 9 -21.77 -19.78 27.25
CA LEU A 9 -21.64 -20.56 26.01
C LEU A 9 -22.43 -19.93 24.85
N VAL A 10 -23.66 -19.47 25.13
CA VAL A 10 -24.50 -18.78 24.14
C VAL A 10 -23.90 -17.42 23.74
N PHE A 11 -23.33 -16.67 24.68
CA PHE A 11 -22.66 -15.39 24.37
C PHE A 11 -21.41 -15.57 23.50
N GLN A 12 -20.65 -16.65 23.70
CA GLN A 12 -19.49 -16.98 22.85
C GLN A 12 -19.91 -17.41 21.43
N LEU A 13 -21.04 -18.12 21.31
CA LEU A 13 -21.59 -18.58 20.04
C LEU A 13 -22.29 -17.47 19.23
N PHE A 14 -22.92 -16.49 19.89
CA PHE A 14 -23.67 -15.41 19.22
C PHE A 14 -22.99 -14.02 19.24
N GLY A 15 -22.05 -13.76 20.15
CA GLY A 15 -21.42 -12.44 20.35
C GLY A 15 -19.90 -12.39 20.12
N GLY A 16 -19.25 -13.54 19.89
CA GLY A 16 -17.78 -13.66 19.91
C GLY A 16 -17.03 -13.32 18.61
N GLY A 17 -17.67 -12.75 17.58
CA GLY A 17 -17.15 -12.84 16.21
C GLY A 17 -17.06 -11.54 15.41
N ILE A 18 -16.81 -10.37 16.01
CA ILE A 18 -16.42 -9.20 15.20
C ILE A 18 -14.90 -9.18 15.09
N HIS A 19 -14.35 -10.01 14.20
CA HIS A 19 -12.98 -9.84 13.73
C HIS A 19 -12.94 -8.62 12.81
N CYS A 20 -12.46 -7.48 13.32
CA CYS A 20 -12.05 -6.38 12.46
C CYS A 20 -10.69 -6.76 11.85
N GLN A 21 -10.70 -7.45 10.72
CA GLN A 21 -9.49 -7.71 9.97
C GLN A 21 -9.15 -6.46 9.16
N ALA A 22 -8.00 -5.86 9.43
CA ALA A 22 -7.47 -4.79 8.59
C ALA A 22 -7.26 -5.35 7.17
N SER A 23 -7.83 -4.68 6.16
CA SER A 23 -7.61 -5.05 4.76
C SER A 23 -6.12 -4.93 4.43
N THR A 24 -5.60 -5.86 3.64
CA THR A 24 -4.23 -5.79 3.11
C THR A 24 -4.30 -5.90 1.59
N SER A 25 -3.82 -4.88 0.89
CA SER A 25 -3.66 -4.89 -0.57
C SER A 25 -2.18 -5.00 -0.92
N ARG A 26 -1.86 -5.82 -1.92
CA ARG A 26 -0.50 -6.01 -2.43
C ARG A 26 -0.43 -5.58 -3.90
N HIS A 27 0.57 -4.77 -4.22
CA HIS A 27 0.84 -4.29 -5.57
C HIS A 27 2.26 -4.66 -5.99
N THR A 28 2.46 -4.85 -7.29
CA THR A 28 3.79 -5.10 -7.87
C THR A 28 4.16 -3.98 -8.81
N PHE A 29 5.29 -3.34 -8.52
CA PHE A 29 5.86 -2.24 -9.28
C PHE A 29 7.13 -2.71 -9.98
N VAL A 30 7.05 -2.90 -11.29
CA VAL A 30 8.21 -3.17 -12.14
C VAL A 30 8.70 -1.85 -12.70
N VAL A 31 9.80 -1.32 -12.14
CA VAL A 31 10.42 -0.08 -12.61
C VAL A 31 11.24 -0.39 -13.86
N ARG A 32 10.91 0.24 -15.00
CA ARG A 32 11.58 -0.02 -16.29
C ARG A 32 11.54 1.19 -17.20
N GLU A 33 12.46 1.23 -18.16
CA GLU A 33 12.42 2.20 -19.26
C GLU A 33 11.27 1.89 -20.22
N ALA A 34 10.60 2.94 -20.69
CA ALA A 34 9.59 2.89 -21.74
C ALA A 34 9.68 4.12 -22.64
N SER A 35 9.57 3.93 -23.95
CA SER A 35 9.62 5.02 -24.92
C SER A 35 8.36 5.89 -24.82
N TYR A 36 8.57 7.19 -24.71
CA TYR A 36 7.50 8.19 -24.61
C TYR A 36 7.76 9.32 -25.61
N THR A 37 6.75 9.63 -26.43
CA THR A 37 6.82 10.68 -27.44
C THR A 37 6.05 11.91 -26.97
N ARG A 38 6.73 13.06 -26.95
CA ARG A 38 6.11 14.36 -26.63
C ARG A 38 6.74 15.46 -27.48
N LEU A 39 5.93 16.35 -28.03
CA LEU A 39 6.38 17.46 -28.88
C LEU A 39 7.33 16.99 -30.01
N CYS A 40 6.95 15.92 -30.71
CA CYS A 40 7.72 15.32 -31.81
C CYS A 40 9.11 14.76 -31.43
N SER A 41 9.41 14.60 -30.14
CA SER A 41 10.63 13.95 -29.64
C SER A 41 10.27 12.68 -28.89
N THR A 42 10.95 11.56 -29.22
CA THR A 42 10.82 10.29 -28.50
C THR A 42 12.03 10.10 -27.62
N LYS A 43 11.78 9.80 -26.34
CA LYS A 43 12.82 9.48 -25.35
C LYS A 43 12.35 8.33 -24.50
N ASP A 44 13.29 7.50 -24.05
CA ASP A 44 13.00 6.52 -23.02
C ASP A 44 12.93 7.23 -21.66
N ILE A 45 11.86 6.96 -20.93
CA ILE A 45 11.64 7.47 -19.58
C ILE A 45 11.49 6.30 -18.62
N LEU A 46 11.88 6.52 -17.36
CA LEU A 46 11.67 5.53 -16.31
C LEU A 46 10.20 5.54 -15.89
N THR A 47 9.58 4.36 -15.85
CA THR A 47 8.15 4.18 -15.58
C THR A 47 7.91 3.02 -14.61
N VAL A 48 6.74 3.01 -13.98
CA VAL A 48 6.25 1.85 -13.22
C VAL A 48 5.33 1.05 -14.13
N ASN A 49 5.61 -0.24 -14.28
CA ASN A 49 4.89 -1.18 -15.15
C ASN A 49 4.87 -0.79 -16.64
N GLY A 50 5.77 0.10 -17.09
CA GLY A 50 5.78 0.61 -18.47
C GLY A 50 4.73 1.69 -18.74
N GLN A 51 4.09 2.21 -17.70
CA GLN A 51 2.98 3.16 -17.83
C GLN A 51 3.42 4.56 -17.42
N PHE A 52 2.99 5.55 -18.20
CA PHE A 52 3.14 6.96 -17.88
C PHE A 52 1.80 7.70 -18.12
N PRO A 53 1.18 8.27 -17.07
CA PRO A 53 1.55 8.18 -15.65
C PRO A 53 1.52 6.72 -15.15
N GLY A 54 2.25 6.46 -14.06
CA GLY A 54 2.27 5.14 -13.43
C GLY A 54 0.91 4.75 -12.83
N PRO A 55 0.74 3.49 -12.40
CA PRO A 55 -0.52 3.01 -11.83
C PRO A 55 -0.85 3.74 -10.51
N THR A 56 -2.12 4.11 -10.36
CA THR A 56 -2.66 4.70 -9.12
C THR A 56 -2.90 3.62 -8.08
N ILE A 57 -2.43 3.83 -6.85
CA ILE A 57 -2.81 3.01 -5.70
C ILE A 57 -4.04 3.65 -5.04
N TYR A 58 -5.08 2.84 -4.84
CA TYR A 58 -6.24 3.18 -4.03
C TYR A 58 -6.11 2.48 -2.68
N ALA A 59 -6.23 3.22 -1.59
CA ALA A 59 -6.13 2.69 -0.24
C ALA A 59 -7.27 3.22 0.63
N MET A 60 -7.82 2.36 1.47
CA MET A 60 -8.80 2.74 2.49
C MET A 60 -8.13 3.06 3.83
N LYS A 61 -8.79 3.86 4.67
CA LYS A 61 -8.27 4.12 6.02
C LYS A 61 -8.19 2.81 6.81
N GLY A 62 -7.02 2.55 7.41
CA GLY A 62 -6.75 1.31 8.16
C GLY A 62 -6.35 0.12 7.30
N GLU A 63 -6.21 0.31 6.00
CA GLU A 63 -5.65 -0.70 5.10
C GLU A 63 -4.12 -0.69 5.13
N THR A 64 -3.52 -1.88 5.05
CA THR A 64 -2.08 -2.06 4.84
C THR A 64 -1.82 -2.23 3.35
N ILE A 65 -0.88 -1.45 2.81
CA ILE A 65 -0.49 -1.54 1.40
C ILE A 65 0.93 -2.09 1.33
N ILE A 66 1.09 -3.21 0.64
CA ILE A 66 2.40 -3.80 0.35
C ILE A 66 2.73 -3.53 -1.11
N VAL A 67 3.92 -2.99 -1.38
CA VAL A 67 4.36 -2.72 -2.75
C VAL A 67 5.69 -3.42 -2.99
N ASP A 68 5.65 -4.50 -3.77
CA ASP A 68 6.85 -5.20 -4.20
C ASP A 68 7.47 -4.46 -5.37
N VAL A 69 8.70 -3.97 -5.19
CA VAL A 69 9.39 -3.15 -6.19
C VAL A 69 10.50 -3.94 -6.85
N TYR A 70 10.40 -4.11 -8.17
CA TYR A 70 11.42 -4.75 -8.99
C TYR A 70 12.06 -3.72 -9.89
N ASN A 71 13.31 -3.35 -9.59
CA ASN A 71 14.07 -2.46 -10.45
C ASN A 71 14.63 -3.23 -11.65
N ARG A 72 14.09 -2.94 -12.83
CA ARG A 72 14.60 -3.37 -14.15
C ARG A 72 15.10 -2.19 -14.99
N GLY A 73 15.26 -1.02 -14.37
CA GLY A 73 15.94 0.13 -14.97
C GLY A 73 17.45 -0.05 -14.92
N LYS A 74 18.16 0.81 -15.66
CA LYS A 74 19.63 0.83 -15.66
C LYS A 74 20.21 1.48 -14.41
N GLU A 75 19.46 2.40 -13.81
CA GLU A 75 19.89 3.21 -12.68
C GLU A 75 19.36 2.68 -11.34
N ASN A 76 20.03 3.05 -10.25
CA ASN A 76 19.53 2.82 -8.90
C ASN A 76 18.33 3.73 -8.60
N VAL A 77 17.27 3.16 -8.01
CA VAL A 77 15.99 3.84 -7.82
C VAL A 77 15.55 3.77 -6.36
N THR A 78 15.02 4.89 -5.87
CA THR A 78 14.28 4.98 -4.61
C THR A 78 12.85 5.40 -4.89
N ILE A 79 11.86 4.78 -4.24
CA ILE A 79 10.46 5.20 -4.32
C ILE A 79 10.13 6.04 -3.10
N HIS A 80 9.65 7.26 -3.34
CA HIS A 80 9.17 8.16 -2.29
C HIS A 80 7.66 8.36 -2.41
N TRP A 81 6.95 8.16 -1.31
CA TRP A 81 5.52 8.39 -1.23
C TRP A 81 5.25 9.83 -0.83
N TYR A 82 4.89 10.67 -1.81
CA TYR A 82 4.44 12.02 -1.51
C TYR A 82 2.99 12.00 -0.99
N LYS A 83 2.76 12.68 0.12
CA LYS A 83 1.44 12.77 0.74
C LYS A 83 0.57 13.81 0.04
N LEU A 84 -0.51 13.39 -0.60
CA LEU A 84 -1.61 14.30 -0.93
C LEU A 84 -2.47 14.54 0.32
N SER A 85 -2.32 15.72 0.93
CA SER A 85 -3.22 16.18 1.99
C SER A 85 -4.49 16.77 1.38
N LEU A 86 -5.37 15.91 0.87
CA LEU A 86 -6.77 16.29 0.71
C LEU A 86 -7.43 16.07 2.09
N THR A 87 -7.83 17.16 2.73
CA THR A 87 -8.53 17.30 4.03
C THR A 87 -9.27 16.02 4.47
N SER A 88 -9.11 15.43 5.66
CA SER A 88 -8.44 15.76 6.91
C SER A 88 -7.91 14.45 7.53
N HIS A 89 -6.67 14.48 8.05
CA HIS A 89 -5.97 13.36 8.72
C HIS A 89 -5.21 12.37 7.82
N PHE A 90 -4.31 12.89 7.00
CA PHE A 90 -3.08 12.17 6.74
C PHE A 90 -1.97 12.83 7.57
N LYS A 91 -1.11 12.06 8.26
CA LYS A 91 0.19 12.47 8.82
C LYS A 91 1.19 11.36 8.45
N ILE A 92 2.25 11.71 7.73
CA ILE A 92 3.40 10.82 7.53
C ILE A 92 4.44 11.38 8.49
N VAL A 93 4.82 10.60 9.49
CA VAL A 93 5.92 10.92 10.40
C VAL A 93 7.22 10.64 9.64
N HIS A 94 8.18 11.55 9.78
CA HIS A 94 9.53 11.44 9.26
C HIS A 94 10.10 10.05 9.55
N ASP A 95 10.59 9.34 8.53
CA ASP A 95 12.02 9.09 8.40
C ASP A 95 12.35 8.45 7.05
N PHE A 96 13.51 8.83 6.52
CA PHE A 96 14.12 8.26 5.33
C PHE A 96 14.35 6.76 5.54
N ILE A 97 13.70 5.90 4.75
CA ILE A 97 14.05 4.48 4.69
C ILE A 97 14.78 4.24 3.36
N PHE A 98 16.11 4.24 3.46
CA PHE A 98 16.98 3.60 2.48
C PHE A 98 16.91 2.08 2.69
N LEU A 99 16.92 1.35 1.56
CA LEU A 99 17.10 -0.09 1.41
C LEU A 99 15.92 -0.96 1.89
N TYR A 100 15.33 -1.67 0.92
CA TYR A 100 14.45 -2.82 1.12
C TYR A 100 13.15 -2.54 1.89
N VAL A 101 12.18 -1.91 1.22
CA VAL A 101 10.86 -1.66 1.83
C VAL A 101 9.99 -2.91 1.66
N ASP A 102 10.04 -3.83 2.61
CA ASP A 102 9.20 -5.04 2.56
C ASP A 102 7.77 -4.83 3.11
N HIS A 103 7.46 -3.79 3.90
CA HIS A 103 6.09 -3.57 4.37
C HIS A 103 5.83 -2.09 4.70
N ILE A 104 4.75 -1.51 4.16
CA ILE A 104 4.25 -0.20 4.59
C ILE A 104 2.96 -0.43 5.37
N THR A 105 3.06 -0.34 6.69
CA THR A 105 1.90 -0.45 7.58
C THR A 105 1.40 0.95 7.93
N PHE A 106 0.18 1.29 7.52
CA PHE A 106 -0.49 2.50 7.98
C PHE A 106 -1.20 2.19 9.30
N SER A 107 -0.48 2.31 10.42
CA SER A 107 -1.05 2.20 11.77
C SER A 107 -1.30 3.60 12.34
N TYR A 108 -2.50 3.82 12.86
CA TYR A 108 -2.88 5.01 13.63
C TYR A 108 -2.53 4.84 15.10
#